data_AF-A0A5R2MWS7-F1
#
_entry.id   AF-A0A5R2MWS7-F1
#
_cell.length_a   1.000
_cell.length_b   1.000
_cell.length_c   1.000
_cell.angle_alpha   90.00
_cell.angle_beta   90.00
_cell.angle_gamma   90.00
#
_symmetry.space_group_name_H-M   'P 1'
#
loop_
_entity.id
_entity.type
_entity.pdbx_description
1 polymer ?
#
loop_
_entity_poly.entity_id
_entity_poly.type
_entity_poly.pdbx_seq_one_letter_code
_entity_poly.pdbx_strand_id
1 'polypeptide(L)'
;LVSALVFLAGQVLPGDVGRVMLGPFADAQAVAELNRKLGTDQPILAQYWHWFSRAMTGDFGDSLSMRAPVAPFVLESIRNSAALAGVVLLFLVPIGIGAGVVAGLRSGSLVDR
;
A
#
# COMPACT_ATOMS: atom_id res chain seq x y z
N LEU A 1 6.34 6.40 5.48
CA LEU A 1 5.58 7.67 5.62
C LEU A 1 4.17 7.53 5.07
N VAL A 2 3.99 7.21 3.78
CA VAL A 2 2.66 7.02 3.17
C VAL A 2 1.83 5.96 3.91
N SER A 3 2.41 4.82 4.27
CA SER A 3 1.74 3.76 5.05
C SER A 3 1.17 4.26 6.38
N ALA A 4 1.96 5.03 7.14
CA ALA A 4 1.56 5.59 8.42
C ALA A 4 0.44 6.64 8.26
N LEU A 5 0.51 7.47 7.21
CA LEU A 5 -0.55 8.44 6.90
C LEU A 5 -1.86 7.75 6.54
N VAL A 6 -1.81 6.69 5.72
CA VAL A 6 -3.00 5.90 5.35
C VAL A 6 -3.57 5.17 6.56
N PHE A 7 -2.71 4.60 7.42
CA PHE A 7 -3.14 3.96 8.67
C PHE A 7 -3.82 4.96 9.61
N LEU A 8 -3.22 6.13 9.83
CA LEU A 8 -3.82 7.18 10.66
C LEU A 8 -5.12 7.71 10.05
N ALA A 9 -5.20 7.88 8.74
CA ALA A 9 -6.45 8.24 8.06
C ALA A 9 -7.54 7.19 8.29
N GLY A 10 -7.18 5.90 8.27
CA GLY A 10 -8.07 4.79 8.64
C GLY A 10 -8.57 4.86 10.08
N GLN A 11 -7.71 5.24 11.02
CA GLN A 11 -8.05 5.39 12.44
C GLN A 11 -8.94 6.62 12.74
N VAL A 12 -8.92 7.62 11.86
CA VAL A 12 -9.78 8.81 11.96
C VAL A 12 -11.22 8.51 11.52
N LEU A 13 -11.50 7.38 10.84
CA LEU A 13 -12.88 6.99 10.58
C LEU A 13 -13.59 6.73 11.92
N PRO A 14 -14.63 7.50 12.26
CA PRO A 14 -15.33 7.35 13.51
C PRO A 14 -16.11 6.03 13.49
N GLY A 15 -15.67 5.06 14.30
CA GLY A 15 -16.36 3.79 14.44
C GLY A 15 -15.56 2.80 15.26
N ASP A 16 -16.21 2.24 16.28
CA ASP A 16 -15.72 1.02 16.92
C ASP A 16 -15.75 -0.11 15.88
N VAL A 17 -14.59 -0.66 15.52
CA VAL A 17 -14.44 -1.67 14.47
C VAL A 17 -15.35 -2.87 14.73
N GLY A 18 -15.41 -3.33 15.98
CA GLY A 18 -16.31 -4.41 16.38
C GLY A 18 -17.78 -4.05 16.19
N ARG A 19 -18.18 -2.80 16.47
CA ARG A 19 -19.56 -2.31 16.24
C ARG A 19 -19.88 -2.11 14.76
N VAL A 20 -18.91 -1.70 13.94
CA VAL A 20 -19.07 -1.62 12.48
C VAL A 20 -19.26 -3.01 11.89
N MET A 21 -18.52 -4.01 12.40
CA MET A 21 -18.58 -5.39 11.90
C MET A 21 -19.81 -6.17 12.38
N LEU A 22 -20.21 -6.02 13.64
CA LEU A 22 -21.36 -6.73 14.24
C LEU A 22 -22.69 -5.99 14.04
N GLY A 23 -22.63 -4.72 13.66
CA GLY A 23 -23.79 -3.85 13.46
C GLY A 23 -24.10 -2.98 14.68
N PRO A 24 -24.89 -1.90 14.48
CA PRO A 24 -25.14 -0.88 15.51
C PRO A 24 -25.88 -1.42 16.74
N PHE A 25 -26.65 -2.50 16.59
CA PHE A 25 -27.43 -3.14 17.66
C PHE A 25 -26.71 -4.31 18.34
N ALA A 26 -25.44 -4.55 18.01
CA ALA A 26 -24.68 -5.64 18.62
C ALA A 26 -24.42 -5.38 20.11
N ASP A 27 -24.53 -6.46 20.90
CA ASP A 27 -24.26 -6.46 22.33
C ASP A 27 -22.86 -5.91 22.63
N ALA A 28 -22.76 -5.11 23.70
CA ALA A 28 -21.52 -4.44 24.05
C ALA A 28 -20.39 -5.42 24.45
N GLN A 29 -20.73 -6.58 25.04
CA GLN A 29 -19.71 -7.58 25.35
C GLN A 29 -19.20 -8.26 24.08
N ALA A 30 -20.09 -8.58 23.13
CA ALA A 30 -19.69 -9.13 21.84
C ALA A 30 -18.75 -8.19 21.05
N VAL A 31 -19.03 -6.88 21.08
CA VAL A 31 -18.17 -5.85 20.47
C VAL A 31 -16.79 -5.78 21.15
N ALA A 32 -16.75 -5.76 22.49
CA ALA A 32 -15.48 -5.73 23.23
C ALA A 32 -14.63 -7.00 23.00
N GLU A 33 -15.27 -8.17 22.97
CA GLU A 33 -14.63 -9.45 22.66
C GLU A 33 -14.03 -9.43 21.25
N LEU A 34 -14.76 -8.90 20.26
CA LEU A 34 -14.30 -8.80 18.89
C LEU A 34 -13.14 -7.80 18.75
N ASN A 35 -13.22 -6.63 19.39
CA ASN A 35 -12.13 -5.66 19.37
C ASN A 35 -10.85 -6.22 19.97
N ARG A 36 -10.96 -6.95 21.08
CA ARG A 36 -9.81 -7.62 21.70
C ARG A 36 -9.21 -8.70 20.80
N LYS A 37 -10.04 -9.44 20.06
CA LYS A 37 -9.57 -10.42 19.05
C LYS A 37 -8.90 -9.76 17.85
N LEU A 38 -9.37 -8.58 17.45
CA LEU A 38 -8.79 -7.79 16.36
C LEU A 38 -7.57 -6.96 16.79
N GLY A 39 -7.33 -6.83 18.10
CA GLY A 39 -6.28 -5.99 18.68
C GLY A 39 -6.54 -4.49 18.54
N THR A 40 -7.78 -4.09 18.20
CA THR A 40 -8.18 -2.68 18.06
C THR A 40 -8.31 -1.96 19.41
N ASP A 41 -8.24 -2.70 20.52
CA ASP A 41 -8.17 -2.20 21.90
C ASP A 41 -6.74 -1.79 22.34
N GLN A 42 -5.71 -2.14 21.56
CA GLN A 42 -4.32 -1.87 21.90
C GLN A 42 -3.89 -0.43 21.57
N PRO A 43 -2.78 0.08 22.13
CA PRO A 43 -2.23 1.38 21.73
C PRO A 43 -1.98 1.45 20.22
N ILE A 44 -2.30 2.60 19.59
CA ILE A 44 -2.20 2.81 18.13
C ILE A 44 -0.82 2.42 17.58
N LEU A 45 0.24 2.71 18.33
CA LEU A 45 1.62 2.34 17.97
C LEU A 45 1.82 0.82 17.90
N ALA A 46 1.26 0.07 18.86
CA ALA A 46 1.32 -1.38 18.87
C ALA A 46 0.52 -1.99 17.72
N GLN A 47 -0.67 -1.44 17.44
CA GLN A 47 -1.49 -1.85 16.30
C GLN A 47 -0.75 -1.66 14.97
N TYR A 48 -0.13 -0.48 14.78
CA TYR A 48 0.66 -0.20 13.57
C TYR A 48 1.85 -1.14 13.44
N TRP A 49 2.60 -1.38 14.51
CA TRP A 49 3.77 -2.25 14.47
C TRP A 49 3.39 -3.71 14.17
N HIS A 50 2.31 -4.20 14.78
CA HIS A 50 1.80 -5.54 14.54
C HIS A 50 1.26 -5.72 13.10
N TRP A 51 0.58 -4.71 12.57
CA TRP A 51 0.16 -4.71 11.16
C TRP A 51 1.37 -4.67 10.23
N PHE A 52 2.34 -3.79 10.52
CA PHE A 52 3.52 -3.61 9.68
C PHE A 52 4.40 -4.87 9.63
N SER A 53 4.63 -5.53 10.76
CA SER A 53 5.44 -6.76 10.80
C SER A 53 4.80 -7.89 9.99
N ARG A 54 3.48 -8.06 10.08
CA ARG A 54 2.73 -9.03 9.27
C ARG A 54 2.75 -8.68 7.78
N ALA A 55 2.56 -7.41 7.44
CA ALA A 55 2.63 -6.94 6.07
C ALA A 55 4.01 -7.20 5.43
N MET A 56 5.10 -7.05 6.20
CA MET A 56 6.45 -7.40 5.73
C MET A 56 6.63 -8.88 5.44
N THR A 57 5.92 -9.77 6.14
CA THR A 57 5.90 -11.21 5.86
C THR A 57 4.92 -11.62 4.75
N GLY A 58 4.24 -10.66 4.11
CA GLY A 58 3.25 -10.89 3.05
C GLY A 58 1.83 -11.16 3.56
N ASP A 59 1.60 -11.08 4.88
CA ASP A 59 0.27 -11.15 5.47
C ASP A 59 -0.31 -9.74 5.63
N PHE A 60 -1.14 -9.35 4.67
CA PHE A 60 -1.85 -8.06 4.68
C PHE A 60 -3.16 -8.11 5.46
N GLY A 61 -3.54 -9.28 5.99
CA GLY A 61 -4.81 -9.53 6.64
C GLY A 61 -6.01 -9.57 5.67
N ASP A 62 -7.19 -9.58 6.28
CA ASP A 62 -8.47 -9.61 5.58
C ASP A 62 -9.10 -8.22 5.51
N SER A 63 -9.79 -7.94 4.41
CA SER A 63 -10.64 -6.78 4.26
C SER A 63 -11.83 -6.92 5.21
N LEU A 64 -11.98 -5.98 6.15
CA LEU A 64 -13.10 -5.97 7.08
C LEU A 64 -14.45 -5.73 6.37
N SER A 65 -14.43 -5.08 5.20
CA SER A 65 -15.63 -4.80 4.40
C SER A 65 -16.02 -5.96 3.49
N MET A 66 -15.06 -6.63 2.87
CA MET A 66 -15.30 -7.69 1.87
C MET A 66 -15.09 -9.10 2.43
N ARG A 67 -14.56 -9.22 3.66
CA ARG A 67 -14.18 -10.50 4.31
C ARG A 67 -13.34 -11.39 3.41
N ALA A 68 -12.42 -10.77 2.68
CA ALA A 68 -11.56 -11.43 1.70
C ALA A 68 -10.10 -11.02 1.94
N PRO A 69 -9.14 -11.92 1.65
CA PRO A 69 -7.72 -11.62 1.85
C PRO A 69 -7.29 -10.44 0.98
N VAL A 70 -6.49 -9.54 1.55
CA VAL A 70 -6.01 -8.33 0.85
C VAL A 70 -4.81 -8.65 -0.06
N ALA A 71 -4.05 -9.70 0.27
CA ALA A 71 -2.81 -10.05 -0.42
C ALA A 71 -2.93 -10.19 -1.96
N PRO A 72 -3.98 -10.84 -2.53
CA PRO A 72 -4.14 -10.95 -3.98
C PRO A 72 -4.27 -9.60 -4.68
N PHE A 73 -5.01 -8.66 -4.08
CA PHE A 73 -5.23 -7.32 -4.64
C PHE A 73 -3.93 -6.50 -4.66
N VAL A 74 -3.14 -6.61 -3.60
CA VAL A 74 -1.83 -5.95 -3.50
C VAL A 74 -0.88 -6.51 -4.55
N LEU A 75 -0.81 -7.83 -4.66
CA LEU A 75 0.07 -8.50 -5.62
C LEU A 75 -0.30 -8.15 -7.06
N GLU A 76 -1.59 -8.12 -7.40
CA GLU A 76 -2.06 -7.68 -8.70
C GLU A 76 -1.68 -6.23 -9.02
N SER A 77 -1.84 -5.33 -8.06
CA SER A 77 -1.47 -3.92 -8.21
C SER A 77 0.03 -3.74 -8.44
N ILE A 78 0.86 -4.49 -7.71
CA ILE A 78 2.31 -4.54 -7.89
C ILE A 78 2.65 -5.05 -9.29
N ARG A 79 2.04 -6.16 -9.72
CA ARG A 79 2.26 -6.74 -11.05
C ARG A 79 1.93 -5.75 -12.17
N ASN A 80 0.79 -5.07 -12.07
CA ASN A 80 0.35 -4.09 -13.07
C ASN A 80 1.30 -2.88 -13.11
N SER A 81 1.73 -2.39 -11.94
CA SER A 81 2.70 -1.29 -11.85
C SER A 81 4.07 -1.68 -12.42
N ALA A 82 4.53 -2.89 -12.12
CA ALA A 82 5.78 -3.42 -12.64
C ALA A 82 5.74 -3.62 -14.17
N ALA A 83 4.61 -4.10 -14.71
CA ALA A 83 4.42 -4.22 -16.15
C ALA A 83 4.51 -2.85 -16.84
N LEU A 84 3.84 -1.84 -16.29
CA LEU A 84 3.88 -0.48 -16.83
C LEU A 84 5.29 0.11 -16.76
N ALA A 85 5.96 -0.02 -15.62
CA ALA A 85 7.35 0.41 -15.45
C ALA A 85 8.29 -0.32 -16.41
N GLY A 86 8.09 -1.61 -16.63
CA GLY A 86 8.86 -2.41 -17.59
C GLY A 86 8.72 -1.90 -19.02
N VAL A 87 7.49 -1.59 -19.46
CA VAL A 87 7.24 -0.99 -20.79
C VAL A 87 7.94 0.36 -20.91
N VAL A 88 7.82 1.23 -19.91
CA VAL A 88 8.50 2.53 -19.92
C VAL A 88 10.01 2.36 -20.04
N LEU A 89 10.61 1.52 -19.20
CA LEU A 89 12.06 1.26 -19.22
C LEU A 89 12.52 0.69 -20.57
N LEU A 90 11.74 -0.22 -21.16
CA LEU A 90 12.05 -0.83 -22.45
C LEU A 90 12.21 0.21 -23.56
N PHE A 91 11.44 1.30 -23.54
CA PHE A 91 11.54 2.35 -24.55
C PHE A 91 12.48 3.49 -24.13
N LEU A 92 12.36 3.98 -22.88
CA LEU A 92 13.15 5.13 -22.41
C LEU A 92 14.65 4.83 -22.36
N VAL A 93 15.04 3.62 -21.94
CA VAL A 93 16.46 3.29 -21.79
C VAL A 93 17.17 3.28 -23.15
N PRO A 94 16.70 2.56 -24.19
CA PRO A 94 17.34 2.62 -25.51
C PRO A 94 17.30 4.01 -26.14
N ILE A 95 16.18 4.74 -26.02
CA ILE A 95 16.06 6.10 -26.56
C ILE A 95 17.03 7.04 -25.86
N GLY A 96 17.10 7.00 -24.53
CA GLY A 96 18.00 7.83 -23.73
C GLY A 96 19.47 7.53 -24.02
N ILE A 97 19.83 6.25 -24.10
CA ILE A 97 21.19 5.84 -24.49
C ILE A 97 21.51 6.32 -25.91
N GLY A 98 20.60 6.09 -26.87
CA GLY A 98 20.78 6.52 -28.26
C GLY A 98 20.95 8.04 -28.40
N ALA A 99 20.10 8.81 -27.73
CA ALA A 99 20.20 10.27 -27.66
C ALA A 99 21.52 10.72 -27.02
N GLY A 100 21.94 10.08 -25.92
CA GLY A 100 23.21 10.37 -25.25
C GLY A 100 24.43 10.09 -26.14
N VAL A 101 24.43 8.97 -26.88
CA VAL A 101 25.50 8.65 -27.83
C VAL A 101 25.54 9.66 -28.97
N VAL A 102 24.41 10.01 -29.57
CA VAL A 102 24.35 11.02 -30.64
C VAL A 102 24.82 12.39 -30.15
N ALA A 103 24.42 12.81 -28.95
CA ALA A 103 24.87 14.05 -28.33
C ALA A 103 26.39 14.03 -28.09
N GLY A 104 26.95 12.94 -27.57
CA GLY A 104 28.40 12.80 -27.35
C GLY A 104 29.21 12.83 -28.65
N LEU A 105 28.74 12.16 -29.71
CA LEU A 105 29.36 12.16 -31.03
C LEU A 105 29.28 13.53 -31.74
N ARG A 106 28.31 14.37 -31.38
CA ARG A 106 28.14 15.74 -31.89
C ARG A 106 28.69 16.81 -30.94
N SER A 107 29.45 16.43 -29.91
CA SER A 107 30.09 17.39 -29.00
C SER A 107 30.98 18.34 -29.81
N GLY A 108 30.70 19.65 -29.74
CA GLY A 108 31.36 20.69 -30.55
C GLY A 108 30.66 21.11 -31.87
N SER A 109 29.46 20.61 -32.16
CA SER A 109 28.62 21.08 -33.29
C SER A 109 27.99 22.46 -33.01
N LEU A 110 27.61 23.23 -34.04
CA LEU A 110 26.98 24.56 -33.93
C LEU A 110 25.64 24.58 -33.13
N VAL A 111 25.09 23.42 -32.77
CA VAL A 111 23.89 23.27 -31.91
C VAL A 111 24.27 23.13 -30.42
N ASP A 112 25.56 23.01 -30.10
CA ASP A 112 26.16 22.87 -28.76
C ASP A 112 26.72 24.22 -28.23
N ARG A 113 26.39 25.35 -28.87
CA ARG A 113 26.70 26.72 -28.38
C ARG A 113 25.43 27.51 -28.10
#